data_AF-A0A2J7ZIX4-F1
#
_entry.id   AF-A0A2J7ZIX4-F1
#
_cell.length_a   1.000
_cell.length_b   1.000
_cell.length_c   1.000
_cell.angle_alpha   90.00
_cell.angle_beta   90.00
_cell.angle_gamma   90.00
#
_symmetry.space_group_name_H-M   'P 1'
#
loop_
_entity.id
_entity.type
_entity.pdbx_description
1 polymer ?
#
loop_
_entity_poly.entity_id
_entity_poly.type
_entity_poly.pdbx_seq_one_letter_code
_entity_poly.pdbx_strand_id
1 'polypeptide(L)'
;MGSPTEAVKQHSLWREAPTFRPREEEWADPLKYLASIRDLAEPYGICKIVPPKEWKPPCALVLEEVHFPTRRQKVHELQHRDIQQAQADFYEDYDRFLHSQGKQLCKWKYPQFLGRDICISVLHRAVQRRGGYEAVTEHKQWREVAKVLQ
;
A
#
# COMPACT_ATOMS: atom_id res chain seq x y z
N MET A 1 37.73 13.50 -2.51
CA MET A 1 36.70 14.41 -1.97
C MET A 1 35.66 14.62 -3.07
N GLY A 2 34.79 13.64 -3.30
CA GLY A 2 33.78 13.71 -4.36
C GLY A 2 32.47 14.22 -3.77
N SER A 3 32.05 15.41 -4.17
CA SER A 3 30.74 15.96 -3.87
C SER A 3 29.66 15.11 -4.56
N PRO A 4 28.56 14.72 -3.89
CA PRO A 4 27.45 14.07 -4.57
C PRO A 4 26.70 15.10 -5.42
N THR A 5 26.94 15.05 -6.73
CA THR A 5 26.23 15.81 -7.74
C THR A 5 24.77 15.34 -7.80
N GLU A 6 23.86 16.29 -7.57
CA GLU A 6 22.49 16.36 -8.12
C GLU A 6 21.70 15.06 -8.23
N ALA A 7 21.10 14.64 -7.11
CA ALA A 7 19.88 13.84 -7.17
C ALA A 7 18.75 14.68 -7.78
N VAL A 8 18.62 14.54 -9.11
CA VAL A 8 17.47 14.79 -9.98
C VAL A 8 16.24 15.39 -9.26
N LYS A 9 15.98 16.67 -9.54
CA LYS A 9 14.72 17.37 -9.26
C LYS A 9 13.57 16.75 -10.07
N GLN A 10 13.11 15.56 -9.68
CA GLN A 10 11.91 14.91 -10.22
C GLN A 10 10.63 15.42 -9.51
N HIS A 11 10.57 16.71 -9.15
CA HIS A 11 9.45 17.28 -8.38
C HIS A 11 8.59 18.26 -9.19
N SER A 12 8.86 18.43 -10.49
CA SER A 12 8.26 19.47 -11.34
C SER A 12 7.08 19.03 -12.21
N LEU A 13 6.72 17.74 -12.24
CA LEU A 13 5.61 17.22 -13.06
C LEU A 13 4.27 17.17 -12.33
N TRP A 14 4.28 17.31 -11.00
CA TRP A 14 3.08 17.28 -10.17
C TRP A 14 2.66 18.70 -9.84
N ARG A 15 1.39 19.03 -10.10
CA ARG A 15 0.83 20.31 -9.65
C ARG A 15 0.58 20.23 -8.15
N GLU A 16 1.08 21.22 -7.42
CA GLU A 16 0.80 21.34 -5.99
C GLU A 16 -0.69 21.55 -5.77
N ALA A 17 -1.24 20.92 -4.71
CA ALA A 17 -2.63 21.09 -4.34
C ALA A 17 -2.90 22.53 -3.87
N PRO A 18 -4.09 23.09 -4.13
CA PRO A 18 -4.40 24.46 -3.74
C PRO A 18 -4.37 24.62 -2.21
N THR A 19 -3.83 25.75 -1.75
CA THR A 19 -3.79 26.13 -0.34
C THR A 19 -4.72 27.31 -0.08
N PHE A 20 -5.70 27.12 0.80
CA PHE A 20 -6.69 28.13 1.16
C PHE A 20 -6.45 28.70 2.57
N ARG A 21 -6.75 29.99 2.76
CA ARG A 21 -6.57 30.73 4.00
C ARG A 21 -7.87 31.49 4.34
N PRO A 22 -8.81 30.85 5.05
CA PRO A 22 -10.08 31.48 5.43
C PRO A 22 -9.86 32.68 6.34
N ARG A 23 -10.78 33.64 6.27
CA ARG A 23 -10.93 34.68 7.29
C ARG A 23 -11.62 34.10 8.53
N GLU A 24 -11.60 34.84 9.64
CA GLU A 24 -12.26 34.40 10.88
C GLU A 24 -13.76 34.16 10.70
N GLU A 25 -14.45 35.01 9.94
CA GLU A 25 -15.87 34.87 9.61
C GLU A 25 -16.16 33.58 8.82
N GLU A 26 -15.27 33.22 7.90
CA GLU A 26 -15.38 32.00 7.08
C GLU A 26 -14.98 30.75 7.87
N TRP A 27 -14.07 30.91 8.84
CA TRP A 27 -13.62 29.84 9.73
C TRP A 27 -14.67 29.43 10.77
N ALA A 28 -15.63 30.32 11.07
CA ALA A 28 -16.71 30.06 12.00
C ALA A 28 -17.63 28.90 11.55
N ASP A 29 -17.82 28.72 10.24
CA ASP A 29 -18.59 27.61 9.65
C ASP A 29 -17.74 26.84 8.62
N PRO A 30 -17.00 25.80 9.06
CA PRO A 30 -16.12 25.03 8.19
C PRO A 30 -16.84 24.34 7.03
N LEU A 31 -18.09 23.89 7.22
CA LEU A 31 -18.84 23.19 6.17
C LEU A 31 -19.23 24.15 5.06
N LYS A 32 -19.68 25.35 5.42
CA LYS A 32 -19.98 26.41 4.46
C LYS A 32 -18.73 26.85 3.70
N TYR A 33 -17.59 26.96 4.37
CA TYR A 33 -16.32 27.28 3.72
C TYR A 33 -15.83 26.15 2.79
N LEU A 34 -15.98 24.89 3.19
CA LEU A 34 -15.66 23.75 2.31
C LEU A 34 -16.52 23.75 1.05
N ALA A 35 -17.80 24.10 1.17
CA ALA A 35 -18.69 24.23 0.03
C ALA A 35 -18.28 25.36 -0.92
N SER A 36 -17.78 26.49 -0.40
CA SER A 36 -17.36 27.62 -1.25
C SER A 36 -16.08 27.36 -2.03
N ILE A 37 -15.16 26.54 -1.49
CA ILE A 37 -13.89 26.20 -2.16
C ILE A 37 -13.97 24.93 -3.00
N ARG A 38 -15.11 24.21 -2.98
CA ARG A 38 -15.28 22.89 -3.60
C ARG A 38 -14.89 22.90 -5.08
N ASP A 39 -15.45 23.81 -5.87
CA ASP A 39 -15.25 23.85 -7.32
C ASP A 39 -13.77 24.04 -7.71
N LEU A 40 -12.98 24.67 -6.82
CA LEU A 40 -11.55 24.90 -7.00
C LEU A 40 -10.69 23.72 -6.52
N ALA A 41 -11.14 23.01 -5.49
CA ALA A 41 -10.41 21.91 -4.86
C ALA A 41 -10.70 20.54 -5.49
N GLU A 42 -11.93 20.31 -5.95
CA GLU A 42 -12.43 19.04 -6.50
C GLU A 42 -11.56 18.48 -7.64
N PRO A 43 -11.07 19.30 -8.60
CA PRO A 43 -10.18 18.80 -9.66
C PRO A 43 -8.85 18.22 -9.17
N TYR A 44 -8.38 18.61 -7.98
CA TYR A 44 -7.13 18.15 -7.39
C TYR A 44 -7.32 16.93 -6.49
N GLY A 45 -8.54 16.62 -6.06
CA GLY A 45 -8.88 15.56 -5.11
C GLY A 45 -8.45 15.82 -3.65
N ILE A 46 -7.49 16.71 -3.44
CA ILE A 46 -7.00 17.17 -2.13
C ILE A 46 -6.77 18.68 -2.14
N CYS A 47 -6.89 19.32 -0.97
CA CYS A 47 -6.47 20.70 -0.77
C CYS A 47 -5.88 20.87 0.64
N LYS A 48 -5.16 21.97 0.85
CA LYS A 48 -4.62 22.35 2.15
C LYS A 48 -5.37 23.57 2.67
N ILE A 49 -5.85 23.52 3.91
CA ILE A 49 -6.46 24.66 4.58
C ILE A 49 -5.56 25.07 5.73
N VAL A 50 -5.12 26.33 5.74
CA VAL A 50 -4.32 26.90 6.83
C VAL A 50 -5.26 27.73 7.70
N PRO A 51 -5.44 27.39 8.99
CA PRO A 51 -6.34 28.12 9.87
C PRO A 51 -5.91 29.59 10.03
N PRO A 52 -6.84 30.49 10.45
CA PRO A 52 -6.51 31.86 10.84
C PRO A 52 -5.43 31.88 11.93
N LYS A 53 -4.60 32.93 11.95
CA LYS A 53 -3.46 33.04 12.88
C LYS A 53 -3.87 33.03 14.35
N GLU A 54 -5.06 33.55 14.66
CA GLU A 54 -5.59 33.61 16.03
C GLU A 54 -6.13 32.26 16.51
N TRP A 55 -6.41 31.32 15.60
CA TRP A 55 -6.85 29.99 15.96
C TRP A 55 -5.66 29.13 16.39
N LYS A 56 -5.51 28.93 17.70
CA LYS A 56 -4.46 28.11 18.31
C LYS A 56 -5.06 27.27 19.43
N PRO A 57 -5.71 26.13 19.11
CA PRO A 57 -6.25 25.27 20.16
C PRO A 57 -5.10 24.70 21.01
N PRO A 58 -5.30 24.59 22.32
CA PRO A 58 -4.33 23.88 23.17
C PRO A 58 -4.29 22.40 22.79
N CYS A 59 -3.10 21.81 22.80
CA CYS A 59 -2.98 20.35 22.69
C CYS A 59 -3.51 19.72 23.99
N ALA A 60 -4.55 18.90 23.90
CA ALA A 60 -5.14 18.24 25.08
C ALA A 60 -4.32 17.05 25.59
N LEU A 61 -3.25 16.66 24.88
CA LEU A 61 -2.43 15.49 25.20
C LEU A 61 -1.16 15.90 25.93
N VAL A 62 -0.91 15.29 27.08
CA VAL A 62 0.38 15.35 27.79
C VAL A 62 1.30 14.30 27.15
N LEU A 63 2.21 14.73 26.29
CA LEU A 63 3.05 13.84 25.47
C LEU A 63 3.86 12.83 26.29
N GLU A 64 4.21 13.16 27.52
CA GLU A 64 5.00 12.32 28.44
C GLU A 64 4.21 11.10 28.95
N GLU A 65 2.87 11.19 28.96
CA GLU A 65 1.98 10.14 29.47
C GLU A 65 1.49 9.21 28.34
N VAL A 66 1.60 9.65 27.08
CA VAL A 66 1.04 8.93 25.92
C VAL A 66 1.98 7.82 25.45
N HIS A 67 1.57 6.58 25.68
CA HIS A 67 2.25 5.39 25.18
C HIS A 67 1.36 4.67 24.16
N PHE A 68 1.88 4.42 22.95
CA PHE A 68 1.18 3.65 21.93
C PHE A 68 2.10 2.60 21.31
N PRO A 69 1.58 1.41 20.99
CA PRO A 69 2.36 0.39 20.31
C PRO A 69 2.73 0.87 18.90
N THR A 70 4.00 0.75 18.54
CA THR A 70 4.49 1.15 17.22
C THR A 70 4.37 -0.01 16.23
N ARG A 71 4.24 0.32 14.93
CA ARG A 71 4.27 -0.65 13.85
C ARG A 71 5.49 -0.40 12.97
N ARG A 72 6.30 -1.43 12.72
CA ARG A 72 7.44 -1.35 11.80
C ARG A 72 6.95 -1.44 10.35
N GLN A 73 7.18 -0.39 9.58
CA GLN A 73 6.88 -0.36 8.14
C GLN A 73 8.17 -0.51 7.33
N LYS A 74 8.36 -1.65 6.67
CA LYS A 74 9.51 -1.89 5.78
C LYS A 74 9.25 -1.23 4.43
N VAL A 75 10.00 -0.17 4.11
CA VAL A 75 9.76 0.66 2.90
C VAL A 75 9.75 -0.16 1.61
N HIS A 76 10.65 -1.16 1.49
CA HIS A 76 10.72 -2.04 0.31
C HIS A 76 9.49 -2.96 0.14
N GLU A 77 8.68 -3.15 1.19
CA GLU A 77 7.43 -3.93 1.14
C GLU A 77 6.19 -3.04 0.95
N LEU A 78 6.30 -1.71 1.08
CA LEU A 78 5.14 -0.79 1.04
C LEU A 78 4.45 -0.70 -0.32
N GLN A 79 5.17 -0.97 -1.42
CA GLN A 79 4.59 -1.04 -2.77
C GLN A 79 3.69 -2.28 -2.96
N HIS A 80 3.68 -3.17 -1.97
CA HIS A 80 3.00 -4.46 -1.98
C HIS A 80 1.91 -4.54 -0.90
N ARG A 81 1.25 -3.42 -0.56
CA ARG A 81 0.17 -3.34 0.46
C ARG A 81 -0.93 -4.38 0.29
N ASP A 82 -1.23 -4.75 -0.96
CA ASP A 82 -2.26 -5.74 -1.27
C ASP A 82 -1.80 -7.19 -1.15
N ILE A 83 -0.51 -7.46 -0.94
CA ILE A 83 -0.01 -8.85 -0.96
C ILE A 83 -0.51 -9.61 0.25
N GLN A 84 -0.45 -9.07 1.47
CA GLN A 84 -0.85 -9.85 2.65
C GLN A 84 -2.35 -10.15 2.69
N GLN A 85 -3.20 -9.18 2.32
CA GLN A 85 -4.64 -9.42 2.23
C GLN A 85 -4.98 -10.34 1.05
N ALA A 86 -4.44 -10.09 -0.14
CA ALA A 86 -4.66 -10.98 -1.29
C ALA A 86 -4.08 -12.40 -1.06
N GLN A 87 -3.06 -12.54 -0.20
CA GLN A 87 -2.56 -13.85 0.22
C GLN A 87 -3.56 -14.57 1.12
N ALA A 88 -4.16 -13.86 2.09
CA ALA A 88 -5.19 -14.41 2.95
C ALA A 88 -6.41 -14.83 2.11
N ASP A 89 -6.93 -13.94 1.28
CA ASP A 89 -8.05 -14.18 0.38
C ASP A 89 -7.77 -15.37 -0.55
N PHE A 90 -6.55 -15.45 -1.11
CA PHE A 90 -6.14 -16.58 -1.95
C PHE A 90 -6.18 -17.91 -1.18
N TYR A 91 -5.72 -17.96 0.07
CA TYR A 91 -5.75 -19.20 0.84
C TYR A 91 -7.17 -19.62 1.21
N GLU A 92 -8.07 -18.68 1.48
CA GLU A 92 -9.49 -18.96 1.71
C GLU A 92 -10.18 -19.53 0.46
N ASP A 93 -9.96 -18.90 -0.70
CA ASP A 93 -10.51 -19.38 -1.97
C ASP A 93 -9.92 -20.74 -2.38
N TYR A 94 -8.61 -20.93 -2.16
CA TYR A 94 -7.95 -22.20 -2.45
C TYR A 94 -8.42 -23.32 -1.52
N ASP A 95 -8.70 -23.01 -0.25
CA ASP A 95 -9.29 -23.96 0.69
C ASP A 95 -10.68 -24.39 0.24
N ARG A 96 -11.52 -23.42 -0.15
CA ARG A 96 -12.88 -23.67 -0.67
C ARG A 96 -12.83 -24.55 -1.93
N PHE A 97 -11.90 -24.26 -2.84
CA PHE A 97 -11.69 -25.07 -4.04
C PHE A 97 -11.32 -26.51 -3.69
N LEU A 98 -10.37 -26.73 -2.79
CA LEU A 98 -9.96 -28.08 -2.42
C LEU A 98 -11.09 -28.85 -1.72
N HIS A 99 -11.85 -28.20 -0.85
CA HIS A 99 -13.02 -28.80 -0.20
C HIS A 99 -14.07 -29.25 -1.23
N SER A 100 -14.31 -28.46 -2.28
CA SER A 100 -15.21 -28.85 -3.37
C SER A 100 -14.75 -30.11 -4.11
N GLN A 101 -13.44 -30.39 -4.12
CA GLN A 101 -12.82 -31.58 -4.71
C GLN A 101 -12.68 -32.74 -3.70
N GLY A 102 -13.27 -32.62 -2.51
CA GLY A 102 -13.14 -33.62 -1.43
C GLY A 102 -11.77 -33.67 -0.77
N LYS A 103 -10.95 -32.62 -0.92
CA LYS A 103 -9.61 -32.48 -0.33
C LYS A 103 -9.60 -31.38 0.71
N GLN A 104 -8.65 -31.39 1.64
CA GLN A 104 -8.50 -30.32 2.64
C GLN A 104 -7.09 -29.74 2.61
N LEU A 105 -6.94 -28.44 2.90
CA LEU A 105 -5.63 -27.82 3.05
C LEU A 105 -4.94 -28.29 4.33
N CYS A 106 -4.01 -29.23 4.19
CA CYS A 106 -3.10 -29.61 5.26
C CYS A 106 -1.83 -28.73 5.19
N LYS A 107 -1.70 -27.73 6.07
CA LYS A 107 -0.50 -26.86 6.14
C LYS A 107 0.82 -27.61 6.30
N TRP A 108 0.82 -28.76 6.95
CA TRP A 108 2.00 -29.63 7.12
C TRP A 108 2.39 -30.43 5.87
N LYS A 109 1.57 -30.40 4.81
CA LYS A 109 1.86 -31.04 3.51
C LYS A 109 2.32 -30.04 2.45
N TYR A 110 2.66 -28.80 2.84
CA TYR A 110 3.12 -27.82 1.86
C TYR A 110 4.40 -28.31 1.20
N PRO A 111 4.50 -28.23 -0.14
CA PRO A 111 5.72 -28.58 -0.82
C PRO A 111 6.85 -27.67 -0.33
N GLN A 112 7.98 -28.30 0.02
CA GLN A 112 9.19 -27.59 0.40
C GLN A 112 10.12 -27.51 -0.80
N PHE A 113 10.72 -26.34 -1.00
CA PHE A 113 11.78 -26.13 -1.97
C PHE A 113 13.01 -25.61 -1.24
N LEU A 114 14.14 -26.33 -1.39
CA LEU A 114 15.38 -26.01 -0.67
C LEU A 114 15.22 -25.93 0.86
N GLY A 115 14.34 -26.76 1.43
CA GLY A 115 14.07 -26.80 2.87
C GLY A 115 13.23 -25.63 3.41
N ARG A 116 12.67 -24.79 2.53
CA ARG A 116 11.72 -23.73 2.89
C ARG A 116 10.33 -24.07 2.37
N ASP A 117 9.31 -23.74 3.16
CA ASP A 117 7.92 -23.86 2.73
C ASP A 117 7.65 -22.89 1.58
N ILE A 118 7.06 -23.40 0.50
CA ILE A 118 6.71 -22.57 -0.65
C ILE A 118 5.42 -21.82 -0.35
N CYS A 119 5.43 -20.51 -0.54
CA CYS A 119 4.21 -19.71 -0.50
C CYS A 119 3.41 -19.93 -1.81
N ILE A 120 2.31 -20.67 -1.74
CA ILE A 120 1.51 -21.08 -2.92
C ILE A 120 0.94 -19.87 -3.66
N SER A 121 0.51 -18.83 -2.93
CA SER A 121 0.00 -17.58 -3.52
C SER A 121 1.05 -16.85 -4.37
N VAL A 122 2.33 -16.88 -3.95
CA VAL A 122 3.45 -16.30 -4.69
C VAL A 122 3.76 -17.14 -5.93
N LEU A 123 3.79 -18.47 -5.78
CA LEU A 123 3.97 -19.41 -6.90
C LEU A 123 2.88 -19.21 -7.96
N HIS A 124 1.61 -19.22 -7.56
CA HIS A 124 0.47 -19.03 -8.44
C HIS A 124 0.58 -17.69 -9.19
N ARG A 125 0.88 -16.60 -8.49
CA ARG A 125 1.04 -15.27 -9.12
C ARG A 125 2.23 -15.20 -10.07
N ALA A 126 3.34 -15.85 -9.72
CA ALA A 126 4.54 -15.90 -10.56
C ALA A 126 4.29 -16.67 -11.87
N VAL A 127 3.53 -17.77 -11.81
CA VAL A 127 3.11 -18.56 -12.97
C VAL A 127 2.07 -17.80 -13.81
N GLN A 128 1.07 -17.19 -13.16
CA GLN A 128 0.00 -16.46 -13.86
C GLN A 128 0.53 -15.23 -14.61
N ARG A 129 1.50 -14.51 -14.05
CA ARG A 129 2.17 -13.38 -14.73
C ARG A 129 2.92 -13.80 -16.01
N ARG A 130 3.23 -15.09 -16.15
CA ARG A 130 3.98 -15.66 -17.29
C ARG A 130 3.06 -16.37 -18.28
N GLY A 131 1.76 -16.16 -18.21
CA GLY A 131 0.77 -16.77 -19.11
C GLY A 131 0.24 -18.11 -18.65
N GLY A 132 0.46 -18.49 -17.39
CA GLY A 132 -0.08 -19.73 -16.80
C GLY A 132 0.86 -20.93 -16.92
N TYR A 133 0.37 -22.10 -16.49
CA TYR A 133 1.18 -23.33 -16.39
C TYR A 133 1.72 -23.81 -17.74
N GLU A 134 0.88 -23.79 -18.78
CA GLU A 134 1.23 -24.28 -20.11
C GLU A 134 2.35 -23.44 -20.73
N ALA A 135 2.19 -22.11 -20.74
CA ALA A 135 3.19 -21.18 -21.27
C ALA A 135 4.55 -21.27 -20.55
N VAL A 136 4.55 -21.37 -19.22
CA VAL A 136 5.80 -21.52 -18.44
C VAL A 136 6.52 -22.83 -18.78
N THR A 137 5.75 -23.89 -19.02
CA THR A 137 6.30 -25.23 -19.36
C THR A 137 6.83 -25.27 -20.78
N GLU A 138 6.10 -24.71 -21.75
CA GLU A 138 6.51 -24.61 -23.15
C GLU A 138 7.77 -23.75 -23.30
N HIS A 139 7.84 -22.62 -22.61
CA HIS A 139 8.98 -21.71 -22.66
C HIS A 139 10.11 -22.05 -21.66
N LYS A 140 10.01 -23.17 -20.94
CA LYS A 140 11.00 -23.64 -19.95
C LYS A 140 11.38 -22.60 -18.88
N GLN A 141 10.43 -21.77 -18.45
CA GLN A 141 10.64 -20.64 -17.54
C GLN A 141 10.59 -21.01 -16.04
N TRP A 142 10.59 -22.30 -15.71
CA TRP A 142 10.51 -22.79 -14.33
C TRP A 142 11.69 -22.34 -13.46
N ARG A 143 12.87 -22.11 -14.05
CA ARG A 143 14.05 -21.60 -13.33
C ARG A 143 13.83 -20.17 -12.85
N GLU A 144 13.20 -19.35 -13.68
CA GLU A 144 12.87 -17.95 -13.40
C GLU A 144 11.76 -17.86 -12.37
N VAL A 145 10.78 -18.77 -12.40
CA VAL A 145 9.77 -18.89 -11.35
C VAL A 145 10.42 -19.29 -10.02
N ALA A 146 11.33 -20.27 -10.03
CA ALA A 146 12.03 -20.71 -8.81
C ALA A 146 12.85 -19.58 -8.16
N LYS A 147 13.47 -18.69 -8.95
CA LYS A 147 14.18 -17.50 -8.43
C LYS A 147 13.28 -16.53 -7.66
N VAL A 148 11.99 -16.45 -8.00
CA VAL A 148 11.01 -15.58 -7.31
C VAL A 148 10.56 -16.19 -5.97
N LEU A 149 10.75 -17.50 -5.80
CA LEU A 149 10.35 -18.25 -4.60
C LEU A 149 11.47 -18.35 -3.54
N GLN A 150 12.68 -17.86 -3.84
CA GLN A 150 13.85 -17.84 -2.96
C GLN A 150 13.85 -16.63 -2.03
#